data_AF-A0A2J5I966-F1
#
_entry.id   AF-A0A2J5I966-F1
#
_cell.length_a   1.000
_cell.length_b   1.000
_cell.length_c   1.000
_cell.angle_alpha   90.00
_cell.angle_beta   90.00
_cell.angle_gamma   90.00
#
_symmetry.space_group_name_H-M   'P 1'
#
loop_
_entity.id
_entity.type
_entity.pdbx_description
1 polymer ?
#
loop_
_entity_poly.entity_id
_entity_poly.type
_entity_poly.pdbx_seq_one_letter_code
_entity_poly.pdbx_strand_id
1 'polypeptide(L)'
;MRVFSILLVTTTALASTCNIGAFRCQNRNPVYAGNNTSFTASICKQLNGHLCGCDRYDGNFCHQCNTEEFKHLCVKPGQGWFWTQC
;
A
#
# COMPACT_ATOMS: atom_id res chain seq x y z
N MET A 1 -51.65 -13.74 1.92
CA MET A 1 -50.58 -12.72 1.89
C MET A 1 -49.26 -13.43 2.13
N ARG A 2 -48.39 -13.55 1.11
CA ARG A 2 -47.07 -14.20 1.23
C ARG A 2 -46.03 -13.11 1.41
N VAL A 3 -45.47 -13.01 2.61
CA VAL A 3 -44.41 -12.06 2.94
C VAL A 3 -43.10 -12.62 2.39
N PHE A 4 -42.62 -12.05 1.30
CA PHE A 4 -41.28 -12.35 0.77
C PHE A 4 -40.25 -11.59 1.62
N SER A 5 -39.64 -12.29 2.57
CA SER A 5 -38.47 -11.79 3.30
C SER A 5 -37.27 -11.77 2.35
N ILE A 6 -36.98 -10.60 1.79
CA ILE A 6 -35.79 -10.37 0.98
C ILE A 6 -34.60 -10.25 1.96
N LEU A 7 -33.79 -11.31 2.05
CA LEU A 7 -32.48 -11.25 2.71
C LEU A 7 -31.59 -10.32 1.87
N LEU A 8 -31.41 -9.08 2.31
CA LEU A 8 -30.32 -8.22 1.81
C LEU A 8 -29.00 -8.83 2.31
N VAL A 9 -28.35 -9.60 1.45
CA VAL A 9 -26.93 -9.96 1.66
C VAL A 9 -26.14 -8.69 1.36
N THR A 10 -25.85 -7.90 2.39
CA THR A 10 -24.86 -6.84 2.29
C THR A 10 -23.51 -7.51 2.13
N THR A 11 -23.08 -7.74 0.88
CA THR A 11 -21.68 -7.97 0.57
C THR A 11 -20.95 -6.72 1.01
N THR A 12 -20.37 -6.75 2.22
CA THR A 12 -19.35 -5.79 2.59
C THR A 12 -18.25 -5.97 1.55
N ALA A 13 -18.21 -5.08 0.56
CA ALA A 13 -17.01 -4.89 -0.23
C ALA A 13 -15.92 -4.70 0.82
N LEU A 14 -14.98 -5.65 0.88
CA LEU A 14 -13.72 -5.43 1.56
C LEU A 14 -13.13 -4.24 0.82
N ALA A 15 -13.41 -3.05 1.34
CA ALA A 15 -12.84 -1.84 0.83
C ALA A 15 -11.36 -1.96 1.13
N SER A 16 -10.58 -2.18 0.08
CA SER A 16 -9.13 -2.08 0.11
C SER A 16 -8.79 -0.79 0.86
N THR A 17 -8.22 -0.90 2.05
CA THR A 17 -8.20 0.21 3.03
C THR A 17 -7.20 1.31 2.70
N CYS A 18 -6.39 1.11 1.67
CA CYS A 18 -5.56 2.17 1.12
C CYS A 18 -6.36 3.02 0.13
N ASN A 19 -6.59 4.29 0.48
CA ASN A 19 -7.09 5.28 -0.49
C ASN A 19 -6.14 5.39 -1.70
N ILE A 20 -6.68 5.96 -2.80
CA ILE A 20 -5.88 6.45 -3.93
C ILE A 20 -4.71 7.28 -3.37
N GLY A 21 -3.48 6.93 -3.73
CA GLY A 21 -2.26 7.59 -3.23
C GLY A 21 -1.54 6.87 -2.09
N ALA A 22 -1.69 5.54 -1.96
CA ALA A 22 -0.77 4.73 -1.15
C ALA A 22 0.38 4.21 -2.01
N PHE A 23 1.61 4.27 -1.50
CA PHE A 23 2.83 3.95 -2.26
C PHE A 23 3.70 2.92 -1.55
N ARG A 24 4.35 2.06 -2.33
CA ARG A 24 5.29 1.05 -1.84
C ARG A 24 6.58 1.11 -2.64
N CYS A 25 7.70 0.98 -1.94
CA CYS A 25 9.00 0.80 -2.56
C CYS A 25 9.26 -0.66 -2.90
N GLN A 26 9.82 -0.88 -4.08
CA GLN A 26 10.18 -2.18 -4.62
C GLN A 26 11.58 -2.14 -5.21
N ASN A 27 12.28 -3.26 -5.14
CA ASN A 27 13.53 -3.49 -5.84
C ASN A 27 13.46 -4.84 -6.56
N ARG A 28 13.88 -4.88 -7.84
CA ARG A 28 13.92 -6.11 -8.66
C ARG A 28 15.13 -7.00 -8.35
N ASN A 29 16.13 -6.47 -7.65
CA ASN A 29 17.27 -7.26 -7.23
C ASN A 29 16.82 -8.23 -6.11
N PRO A 30 16.97 -9.55 -6.31
CA PRO A 30 16.50 -10.56 -5.36
C PRO A 30 17.14 -10.45 -3.98
N VAL A 31 18.32 -9.83 -3.87
CA VAL A 31 18.98 -9.53 -2.59
C VAL A 31 18.08 -8.65 -1.69
N TYR A 32 17.24 -7.81 -2.28
CA TYR A 32 16.36 -6.88 -1.56
C TYR A 32 14.87 -7.27 -1.60
N ALA A 33 14.50 -8.40 -2.21
CA ALA A 33 13.11 -8.78 -2.39
C ALA A 33 12.33 -8.88 -1.05
N GLY A 34 12.99 -9.36 0.01
CA GLY A 34 12.42 -9.41 1.37
C GLY A 34 12.35 -8.05 2.08
N ASN A 35 13.06 -7.03 1.59
CA ASN A 35 13.18 -5.72 2.24
C ASN A 35 12.18 -4.68 1.72
N ASN A 36 11.41 -4.98 0.67
CA ASN A 36 10.47 -4.02 0.08
C ASN A 36 9.51 -3.42 1.11
N THR A 37 8.92 -4.28 1.96
CA THR A 37 7.98 -3.85 3.01
C THR A 37 8.69 -3.08 4.12
N SER A 38 9.83 -3.57 4.61
CA SER A 38 10.61 -2.91 5.66
C SER A 38 11.14 -1.55 5.22
N PHE A 39 11.56 -1.43 3.96
CA PHE A 39 12.02 -0.18 3.39
C PHE A 39 10.88 0.82 3.16
N THR A 40 9.72 0.33 2.69
CA THR A 40 8.50 1.15 2.64
C THR A 40 8.10 1.66 4.02
N ALA A 41 8.14 0.79 5.03
CA ALA A 41 7.82 1.12 6.41
C ALA A 41 8.77 2.18 7.01
N SER A 42 10.07 2.09 6.71
CA SER A 42 11.06 3.03 7.24
C SER A 42 10.90 4.43 6.66
N ILE A 43 10.63 4.57 5.36
CA ILE A 43 10.31 5.85 4.72
C ILE A 43 8.98 6.37 5.25
N CYS A 44 7.97 5.49 5.35
CA CYS A 44 6.66 5.88 5.85
C CYS A 44 6.72 6.47 7.26
N LYS A 45 7.49 5.82 8.14
CA LYS A 45 7.74 6.29 9.51
C LYS A 45 8.46 7.64 9.53
N GLN A 46 9.43 7.86 8.64
CA GLN A 46 10.13 9.15 8.54
C GLN A 46 9.18 10.30 8.14
N LEU A 47 8.20 10.00 7.29
CA LEU A 47 7.24 10.99 6.79
C LEU A 47 5.95 11.07 7.62
N ASN A 48 5.93 10.48 8.82
CA ASN A 48 4.75 10.38 9.68
C ASN A 48 3.50 9.80 8.99
N GLY A 49 3.70 8.89 8.02
CA GLY A 49 2.62 8.15 7.37
C GLY A 49 2.24 6.87 8.12
N HIS A 50 1.16 6.24 7.66
CA HIS A 50 0.66 4.98 8.18
C HIS A 50 0.76 3.88 7.12
N LEU A 51 1.03 2.65 7.54
CA LEU A 51 0.97 1.49 6.66
C LEU A 51 -0.46 0.97 6.55
N CYS A 52 -0.91 0.73 5.32
CA CYS A 52 -2.18 0.10 4.99
C CYS A 52 -1.97 -1.04 3.99
N GLY A 53 -2.94 -1.95 3.89
CA GLY A 53 -2.92 -3.05 2.93
C GLY A 53 -3.64 -2.69 1.63
N CYS A 54 -3.14 -3.21 0.51
CA CYS A 54 -3.79 -3.12 -0.80
C CYS A 54 -4.19 -4.51 -1.29
N ASP A 55 -5.49 -4.76 -1.42
CA ASP A 55 -6.04 -6.07 -1.80
C ASP A 55 -5.46 -6.61 -3.12
N ARG A 56 -5.09 -5.71 -4.04
CA ARG A 56 -4.50 -6.09 -5.34
C ARG A 56 -3.04 -6.55 -5.25
N TYR A 57 -2.33 -6.26 -4.16
CA TYR A 57 -0.86 -6.30 -4.14
C TYR A 57 -0.24 -7.05 -2.96
N ASP A 58 -1.04 -7.78 -2.17
CA ASP A 58 -0.60 -8.62 -1.03
C ASP A 58 0.64 -8.07 -0.30
N GLY A 59 0.49 -6.83 0.20
CA GLY A 59 1.61 -6.09 0.76
C GLY A 59 1.19 -4.75 1.37
N ASN A 60 2.08 -4.21 2.20
CA ASN A 60 1.86 -2.95 2.89
C ASN A 60 2.34 -1.76 2.05
N PHE A 61 1.51 -0.72 1.98
CA PHE A 61 1.75 0.54 1.30
C PHE A 61 1.72 1.66 2.33
N CYS A 62 2.54 2.68 2.11
CA CYS A 62 2.53 3.89 2.90
C CYS A 62 1.43 4.85 2.44
N HIS A 63 0.61 5.34 3.36
CA HIS A 63 -0.46 6.29 3.13
C HIS A 63 -0.37 7.48 4.10
N GLN A 64 -1.05 8.59 3.76
CA GLN A 64 -1.05 9.85 4.52
C GLN A 64 0.35 10.48 4.71
N CYS A 65 1.25 10.28 3.75
CA CYS A 65 2.59 10.88 3.76
C CYS A 65 2.77 11.90 2.63
N ASN A 66 3.83 12.71 2.72
CA ASN A 66 4.26 13.56 1.61
C ASN A 66 4.70 12.67 0.42
N THR A 67 3.84 12.57 -0.58
CA THR A 67 4.00 11.64 -1.71
C THR A 67 5.26 11.91 -2.53
N GLU A 68 5.57 13.17 -2.81
CA GLU A 68 6.75 13.51 -3.62
C GLU A 68 8.05 13.18 -2.89
N GLU A 69 8.07 13.44 -1.58
CA GLU A 69 9.20 13.09 -0.74
C GLU A 69 9.34 11.58 -0.57
N PHE A 70 8.23 10.85 -0.45
CA PHE A 70 8.22 9.38 -0.45
C PHE A 70 8.85 8.85 -1.74
N LYS A 71 8.39 9.32 -2.91
CA LYS A 71 8.92 8.90 -4.22
C LYS A 71 10.41 9.19 -4.32
N HIS A 72 10.85 10.37 -3.87
CA HIS A 72 12.26 10.75 -3.87
C HIS A 72 13.10 9.83 -2.98
N LEU A 73 12.69 9.62 -1.72
CA LEU A 73 13.39 8.76 -0.77
C LEU A 73 13.42 7.30 -1.22
N CYS A 74 12.40 6.87 -1.94
CA CYS A 74 12.32 5.53 -2.50
C CYS A 74 13.43 5.26 -3.51
N VAL A 75 13.70 6.20 -4.42
CA VAL A 75 14.70 6.03 -5.50
C VAL A 75 16.10 6.50 -5.10
N LYS A 76 16.23 7.31 -4.05
CA LYS A 76 17.48 7.88 -3.55
C LYS A 76 18.63 6.88 -3.34
N PRO A 77 18.41 5.65 -2.82
CA PRO A 77 19.50 4.69 -2.64
C PRO A 77 20.12 4.20 -3.96
N GLY A 78 19.47 4.45 -5.11
CA GLY A 78 19.88 3.90 -6.39
C GLY A 78 19.58 2.41 -6.49
N GLN A 79 20.44 1.62 -7.12
CA GLN A 79 20.38 0.14 -7.08
C GLN A 79 19.07 -0.51 -7.56
N GLY A 80 18.29 0.17 -8.41
CA GLY A 80 17.06 -0.37 -8.96
C GLY A 80 15.84 -0.29 -8.03
N TRP A 81 15.88 0.57 -7.01
CA TRP A 81 14.68 0.91 -6.24
C TRP A 81 13.71 1.77 -7.07
N PHE A 82 12.43 1.43 -7.04
CA PHE A 82 11.33 2.14 -7.68
C PHE A 82 10.10 2.10 -6.78
N TRP A 83 9.10 2.92 -7.07
CA TRP A 83 7.85 2.94 -6.32
C TRP A 83 6.69 2.42 -7.18
N THR A 84 5.73 1.80 -6.51
CA THR A 84 4.45 1.38 -7.07
C THR A 84 3.32 2.00 -6.26
N GLN A 85 2.24 2.36 -6.93
CA GLN A 85 1.03 2.81 -6.27
C GLN A 85 0.08 1.64 -6.06
N CYS A 86 -0.67 1.70 -4.97
CA CYS A 86 -1.98 1.09 -4.87
C CYS A 86 -2.92 1.75 -5.90
#